data_AF-A0AAV5VXL0-F1
#
_entry.id   AF-A0AAV5VXL0-F1
#
_cell.length_a   1.000
_cell.length_b   1.000
_cell.length_c   1.000
_cell.angle_alpha   90.00
_cell.angle_beta   90.00
_cell.angle_gamma   90.00
#
_symmetry.space_group_name_H-M   'P 1'
#
loop_
_entity.id
_entity.type
_entity.pdbx_description
1 polymer ?
#
loop_
_entity_poly.entity_id
_entity_poly.type
_entity_poly.pdbx_seq_one_letter_code
_entity_poly.pdbx_strand_id
1 'polypeptide(L)' 'ACNGCRSFFRRIVVKGAHELRCNDLSNRSMMECYGTTNCKKCRFHLCLKAGMRPWRQFF' A
#
# COMPACT_ATOMS: atom_id res chain seq x y z
N ALA A 1 -13.52 -2.68 0.26
CA ALA A 1 -12.30 -2.57 -0.57
C ALA A 1 -12.62 -2.92 -2.03
N CYS A 2 -12.16 -2.13 -3.01
CA CYS A 2 -12.41 -2.42 -4.42
C CYS A 2 -11.52 -3.56 -4.95
N ASN A 3 -11.93 -4.19 -6.05
CA ASN A 3 -11.19 -5.27 -6.70
C ASN A 3 -9.74 -4.87 -7.07
N GLY A 4 -9.53 -3.61 -7.46
CA GLY A 4 -8.21 -3.07 -7.78
C GLY A 4 -7.25 -3.05 -6.58
N CYS A 5 -7.69 -2.59 -5.41
CA CYS A 5 -6.85 -2.59 -4.21
C CYS A 5 -6.56 -4.00 -3.70
N ARG A 6 -7.53 -4.92 -3.83
CA ARG A 6 -7.34 -6.33 -3.44
C ARG A 6 -6.27 -7.02 -4.29
N SER A 7 -6.32 -6.84 -5.61
CA SER A 7 -5.32 -7.40 -6.53
C SER A 7 -3.95 -6.71 -6.41
N PHE A 8 -3.92 -5.39 -6.16
CA PHE A 8 -2.68 -4.68 -5.86
C PHE A 8 -2.03 -5.21 -4.58
N PHE A 9 -2.78 -5.27 -3.49
CA PHE A 9 -2.29 -5.72 -2.19
C PHE A 9 -1.71 -7.14 -2.26
N ARG A 10 -2.42 -8.08 -2.90
CA ARG A 10 -1.91 -9.44 -3.12
C ARG A 10 -0.57 -9.47 -3.86
N ARG A 11 -0.42 -8.71 -4.95
CA ARG A 11 0.83 -8.65 -5.71
C ARG A 11 1.99 -8.12 -4.88
N ILE A 12 1.75 -7.08 -4.07
CA ILE A 12 2.78 -6.50 -3.20
C ILE A 12 3.16 -7.46 -2.07
N VAL A 13 2.20 -8.13 -1.45
CA VAL A 13 2.47 -9.12 -0.39
C VAL A 13 3.32 -10.27 -0.93
N VAL A 14 3.08 -10.73 -2.16
CA VAL A 14 3.86 -11.81 -2.79
C VAL A 14 5.25 -11.34 -3.20
N LYS A 15 5.39 -10.15 -3.81
CA LYS A 15 6.68 -9.63 -4.27
C LYS A 15 7.57 -9.09 -3.13
N GLY A 16 6.97 -8.65 -2.03
CA GLY A 16 7.67 -8.03 -0.91
C GLY A 16 7.35 -6.54 -0.81
N ALA A 17 6.65 -6.16 0.26
CA ALA A 17 6.30 -4.76 0.52
C ALA A 17 7.52 -3.87 0.84
N HIS A 18 8.65 -4.46 1.22
CA HIS A 18 9.87 -3.76 1.59
C HIS A 18 10.53 -3.02 0.40
N GLU A 19 10.23 -3.43 -0.84
CA GLU A 19 10.74 -2.78 -2.05
C GLU A 19 9.98 -1.49 -2.41
N LEU A 20 8.85 -1.21 -1.75
CA LEU A 20 8.06 -0.02 -2.03
C LEU A 20 8.71 1.23 -1.41
N ARG A 21 9.30 2.05 -2.27
CA ARG A 21 9.78 3.39 -1.91
C ARG A 21 8.71 4.44 -2.20
N CYS A 22 8.55 5.38 -1.27
CA CYS A 22 7.81 6.61 -1.51
C CYS A 22 8.85 7.69 -1.80
N ASN A 23 8.73 8.36 -2.94
CA ASN A 23 9.61 9.47 -3.30
C ASN A 23 8.97 10.82 -2.96
N ASP A 24 7.84 10.83 -2.26
CA ASP A 24 7.22 12.06 -1.80
C ASP A 24 7.99 12.59 -0.59
N LEU A 25 8.72 13.69 -0.82
CA LEU A 25 9.44 14.44 0.21
C LEU A 25 8.57 15.52 0.85
N SER A 26 7.34 15.71 0.36
CA SER A 26 6.38 16.62 0.97
C SER A 26 5.75 15.99 2.20
N ASN A 27 5.47 16.81 3.23
CA ASN A 27 4.86 16.38 4.48
C ASN A 27 3.34 16.11 4.34
N ARG A 28 2.93 15.51 3.22
CA ARG A 28 1.53 15.25 2.85
C ARG A 28 1.02 13.98 3.53
N SER A 29 -0.29 13.91 3.75
CA SER A 29 -0.91 12.69 4.25
C SER A 29 -0.77 11.54 3.24
N MET A 30 -0.79 10.28 3.69
CA MET A 30 -0.72 9.12 2.79
C MET A 30 -1.84 9.10 1.74
N MET A 31 -3.01 9.65 2.07
CA MET A 31 -4.14 9.73 1.15
C MET A 31 -3.91 10.75 0.05
N GLU A 32 -3.39 11.93 0.38
CA GLU A 32 -3.01 12.95 -0.60
C GLU A 32 -1.82 12.52 -1.44
N CYS A 33 -0.82 11.89 -0.82
CA CYS A 33 0.34 11.36 -1.54
C CYS A 33 -0.10 10.32 -2.58
N TYR A 34 -1.00 9.39 -2.21
CA TYR A 34 -1.58 8.45 -3.17
C TYR A 34 -2.41 9.15 -4.24
N GLY A 35 -3.23 10.14 -3.89
CA GLY A 35 -4.06 10.88 -4.84
C GLY A 35 -3.27 11.70 -5.87
N THR A 36 -2.11 12.22 -5.47
CA THR A 36 -1.28 13.10 -6.32
C THR A 36 -0.21 12.36 -7.10
N THR A 37 0.50 11.42 -6.46
CA THR A 37 1.66 10.73 -7.05
C THR A 37 1.37 9.28 -7.42
N ASN A 38 0.18 8.77 -7.09
CA ASN A 38 -0.17 7.35 -7.21
C ASN A 38 0.86 6.43 -6.51
N CYS A 39 1.44 6.91 -5.41
CA CYS A 39 2.51 6.22 -4.71
C CYS A 39 2.06 4.83 -4.23
N LYS A 40 2.76 3.80 -4.70
CA LYS A 40 2.48 2.39 -4.36
C LYS A 40 2.67 2.13 -2.86
N LYS A 41 3.65 2.76 -2.20
CA LYS A 41 3.87 2.65 -0.75
C LYS A 41 2.68 3.20 0.04
N CYS A 42 2.25 4.41 -0.30
CA CYS A 42 1.09 5.05 0.34
C CYS A 42 -0.19 4.26 0.10
N ARG A 43 -0.42 3.77 -1.13
CA ARG A 43 -1.53 2.88 -1.45
C ARG A 43 -1.52 1.61 -0.60
N PHE A 44 -0.36 1.00 -0.41
CA PHE A 44 -0.21 -0.20 0.42
C PHE A 44 -0.51 0.08 1.91
N HIS A 45 0.00 1.18 2.45
CA HIS A 45 -0.32 1.59 3.83
C HIS A 45 -1.80 1.90 4.02
N LEU A 46 -2.47 2.52 3.04
CA LEU A 46 -3.91 2.74 3.10
C LEU A 46 -4.68 1.40 3.10
N CYS A 47 -4.22 0.39 2.36
CA CYS A 47 -4.78 -0.96 2.40
C CYS A 47 -4.64 -1.59 3.80
N LEU A 48 -3.47 -1.44 4.44
CA LEU A 48 -3.25 -1.90 5.81
C LEU A 48 -4.16 -1.18 6.81
N LYS A 49 -4.26 0.17 6.72
CA LYS A 49 -5.16 0.98 7.56
C LYS A 49 -6.63 0.59 7.38
N ALA A 50 -7.02 0.19 6.17
CA ALA A 50 -8.35 -0.33 5.89
C ALA A 50 -8.57 -1.77 6.38
N GLY A 51 -7.60 -2.37 7.07
CA GLY A 51 -7.71 -3.71 7.66
C GLY A 51 -7.34 -4.86 6.72
N MET A 52 -6.73 -4.60 5.54
CA MET A 52 -6.20 -5.68 4.72
C MET A 52 -4.99 -6.32 5.40
N ARG A 53 -5.04 -7.62 5.63
CA ARG A 53 -3.94 -8.38 6.22
C ARG A 53 -3.34 -9.34 5.20
N PRO A 54 -2.01 -9.48 5.15
CA PRO A 54 -1.38 -10.58 4.45
C PRO A 54 -1.77 -11.87 5.17
N TRP A 55 -2.37 -12.82 4.46
CA TRP A 55 -2.83 -14.09 5.03
C TRP A 55 -1.70 -14.99 5.55
N ARG A 56 -0.43 -14.61 5.33
CA ARG A 56 0.74 -15.27 5.92
C ARG A 56 1.16 -14.54 7.20
N GLN A 57 0.34 -14.66 8.24
CA GLN A 57 0.85 -14.61 9.61
C GLN A 57 1.16 -16.06 10.01
N PHE A 58 2.41 -16.48 9.83
CA PHE A 58 2.97 -17.56 10.63
C PHE A 58 3.64 -16.87 11.81
N PHE A 59 2.98 -16.91 12.97
CA PHE A 59 3.55 -17.25 14.28
C PHE A 59 2.41 -17.82 15.11
#